data_AF-A0A7S0PT86-F1
#
_entry.id   AF-A0A7S0PT86-F1
#
_cell.length_a   1.000
_cell.length_b   1.000
_cell.length_c   1.000
_cell.angle_alpha   90.00
_cell.angle_beta   90.00
_cell.angle_gamma   90.00
#
_symmetry.space_group_name_H-M   'P 1'
#
loop_
_entity.id
_entity.type
_entity.pdbx_description
1 polymer ?
#
loop_
_entity_poly.entity_id
_entity_poly.type
_entity_poly.pdbx_seq_one_letter_code
_entity_poly.pdbx_strand_id
1 'polypeptide(L)'
;YLLNNIFFSRAVDAGVETMKVARGDAASKKSAARDAHCMGCLHRMDISGLYSLATVLVDYLGTRFVCQSIVPGILLGEKTHTLLYGAVEASCPLAWDKGLHETLEESLGKLLMVASRKVPKKPLSDELLEEIEKKRSLMNFLPEIPKDENAEDDKKATITICAPMEAKGIRGSDQRDYILDLVRLTPRDANWVPESQGGTGKWEAGLNESQSNGKGKCLIPDTLEDDEFVMNVVRPELVTLMTQKRMKAYLEEKEQKKKEEEESKNEGDSTRKDGDEGSDEKSSTNAESEQKEDKEGKKGPEEKITKEDEVYLESLRYNVNVFLPGTRSLESIDAEAYTQLKQDEERAREIATYLWDKILPSITQELRDSANNVPVDGKNLTDFLHQRGVNCRYLGQLATLAAKEEEQDRKVAQLIKSGQVK
;
A
#
# COMPACT_ATOMS: atom_id res chain seq x y z
N TYR A 1 -3.47 23.28 20.78
CA TYR A 1 -3.57 24.75 20.94
C TYR A 1 -4.25 25.31 19.71
N LEU A 2 -5.20 26.24 19.85
CA LEU A 2 -5.91 26.83 18.71
C LEU A 2 -5.52 28.31 18.59
N LEU A 3 -5.03 28.73 17.43
CA LEU A 3 -4.66 30.12 17.15
C LEU A 3 -5.01 30.46 15.71
N ASN A 4 -5.73 31.56 15.49
CA ASN A 4 -6.15 32.02 14.16
C ASN A 4 -6.80 30.92 13.30
N ASN A 5 -7.68 30.10 13.92
CA ASN A 5 -8.34 28.94 13.30
C ASN A 5 -7.40 27.83 12.80
N ILE A 6 -6.15 27.83 13.28
CA ILE A 6 -5.20 26.74 13.07
C ILE A 6 -5.04 25.98 14.39
N PHE A 7 -5.31 24.68 14.34
CA PHE A 7 -5.08 23.76 15.43
C PHE A 7 -3.64 23.25 15.39
N PHE A 8 -2.90 23.55 16.45
CA PHE A 8 -1.53 23.10 16.68
C PHE A 8 -1.54 21.95 17.68
N SER A 9 -1.08 20.78 17.24
CA SER A 9 -0.82 19.63 18.10
C SER A 9 0.64 19.20 17.99
N ARG A 10 1.19 18.65 19.07
CA ARG A 10 2.53 18.05 19.04
C ARG A 10 2.39 16.66 18.43
N ALA A 11 3.30 16.29 17.52
CA ALA A 11 3.39 14.93 16.98
C ALA A 11 4.15 14.01 17.95
N VAL A 12 3.63 13.93 19.18
CA VAL A 12 4.09 13.03 20.24
C VAL A 12 3.02 11.98 20.47
N ASP A 13 3.37 10.91 21.16
CA ASP A 13 2.37 9.96 21.62
C ASP A 13 1.50 10.66 22.67
N ALA A 14 0.39 11.23 22.20
CA ALA A 14 -0.53 12.03 23.00
C ALA A 14 -1.35 11.20 23.98
N GLY A 15 -1.13 9.87 24.01
CA GLY A 15 -1.68 8.98 25.02
C GLY A 15 -2.69 7.97 24.48
N VAL A 16 -3.14 7.16 25.43
CA VAL A 16 -3.73 5.83 25.27
C VAL A 16 -5.16 5.82 24.75
N GLU A 17 -5.78 6.99 24.58
CA GLU A 17 -7.21 7.10 24.28
C GLU A 17 -7.53 7.03 22.79
N THR A 18 -6.51 7.12 21.93
CA THR A 18 -6.72 7.19 20.49
C THR A 18 -6.67 5.79 19.85
N MET A 19 -7.40 5.61 18.75
CA MET A 19 -7.38 4.40 17.91
C MET A 19 -6.02 4.11 17.24
N LYS A 20 -4.95 4.83 17.60
CA LYS A 20 -3.65 4.72 16.93
C LYS A 20 -3.01 3.37 17.20
N VAL A 21 -2.65 2.69 16.12
CA VAL A 21 -2.02 1.37 16.15
C VAL A 21 -0.55 1.44 16.57
N ALA A 22 0.15 2.53 16.22
CA ALA A 22 1.57 2.73 16.55
C ALA A 22 1.74 3.64 17.76
N ARG A 23 2.68 3.30 18.66
CA ARG A 23 2.94 4.01 19.92
C ARG A 23 4.31 4.68 19.93
N GLY A 24 4.53 5.57 20.88
CA GLY A 24 5.80 6.26 21.05
C GLY A 24 6.00 7.46 20.11
N ASP A 25 6.98 8.29 20.48
CA ASP A 25 7.19 9.59 19.85
C ASP A 25 7.78 9.47 18.44
N ALA A 26 8.66 8.50 18.20
CA ALA A 26 9.23 8.24 16.88
C ALA A 26 8.14 7.84 15.86
N ALA A 27 7.29 6.87 16.24
CA ALA A 27 6.15 6.45 15.44
C ALA A 27 5.15 7.59 15.23
N SER A 28 4.87 8.39 16.27
CA SER A 28 3.98 9.56 16.17
C SER A 28 4.50 10.62 15.20
N LYS A 29 5.81 10.92 15.24
CA LYS A 29 6.46 11.86 14.32
C LYS A 29 6.39 11.39 12.87
N LYS A 30 6.52 10.08 12.64
CA LYS A 30 6.41 9.45 11.32
C LYS A 30 4.97 9.34 10.85
N SER A 31 4.05 9.06 11.76
CA SER A 31 2.61 9.06 11.51
C SER A 31 2.14 10.41 10.99
N ALA A 32 2.55 11.51 11.63
CA ALA A 32 2.26 12.85 11.14
C ALA A 32 2.82 13.11 9.73
N ALA A 33 4.04 12.65 9.43
CA ALA A 33 4.63 12.76 8.09
C ALA A 33 3.84 11.97 7.04
N ARG A 34 3.36 10.78 7.40
CA ARG A 34 2.57 9.91 6.54
C ARG A 34 1.17 10.46 6.29
N ASP A 35 0.51 10.95 7.33
CA ASP A 35 -0.79 11.62 7.23
C ASP A 35 -0.70 12.83 6.29
N ALA A 36 0.24 13.75 6.52
CA ALA A 36 0.44 14.91 5.64
C ALA A 36 0.71 14.51 4.18
N HIS A 37 1.48 13.44 3.96
CA HIS A 37 1.74 12.91 2.62
C HIS A 37 0.46 12.35 1.95
N CYS A 38 -0.31 11.52 2.66
CA CYS A 38 -1.52 10.90 2.12
C CYS A 38 -2.63 11.93 1.91
N MET A 39 -2.79 12.89 2.82
CA MET A 39 -3.70 14.02 2.67
C MET A 39 -3.32 14.90 1.48
N GLY A 40 -2.01 15.09 1.24
CA GLY A 40 -1.52 15.75 0.03
C GLY A 40 -1.85 14.97 -1.25
N CYS A 41 -1.79 13.63 -1.23
CA CYS A 41 -2.25 12.80 -2.35
C CYS A 41 -3.74 13.00 -2.61
N LEU A 42 -4.57 12.92 -1.57
CA LEU A 42 -6.02 13.09 -1.69
C LEU A 42 -6.38 14.48 -2.22
N HIS A 43 -5.72 15.52 -1.72
CA HIS A 43 -5.94 16.90 -2.16
C HIS A 43 -5.65 17.10 -3.65
N ARG A 44 -4.62 16.44 -4.20
CA ARG A 44 -4.29 16.51 -5.64
C ARG A 44 -5.29 15.77 -6.53
N MET A 45 -6.05 14.82 -5.98
CA MET A 45 -7.05 14.06 -6.74
C MET A 45 -8.36 14.83 -6.93
N ASP A 46 -8.57 15.91 -6.17
CA ASP A 46 -9.75 16.79 -6.25
C ASP A 46 -11.08 16.00 -6.30
N ILE A 47 -11.25 15.10 -5.34
CA ILE A 47 -12.41 14.21 -5.27
C ILE A 47 -13.65 15.01 -4.86
N SER A 48 -14.65 15.05 -5.74
CA SER A 48 -15.92 15.71 -5.46
C SER A 48 -16.61 15.09 -4.23
N GLY A 49 -17.03 15.94 -3.29
CA GLY A 49 -17.77 15.53 -2.10
C GLY A 49 -16.91 15.05 -0.93
N LEU A 50 -15.59 14.88 -1.11
CA LEU A 50 -14.67 14.47 -0.06
C LEU A 50 -13.64 15.57 0.22
N TYR A 51 -13.64 16.10 1.43
CA TYR A 51 -12.79 17.22 1.82
C TYR A 51 -11.67 16.79 2.76
N SER A 52 -10.55 17.50 2.69
CA SER A 52 -9.38 17.28 3.54
C SER A 52 -9.02 18.58 4.28
N LEU A 53 -8.33 18.43 5.41
CA LEU A 53 -7.81 19.58 6.14
C LEU A 53 -6.49 20.05 5.55
N ALA A 54 -6.32 21.38 5.48
CA ALA A 54 -5.01 21.96 5.21
C ALA A 54 -4.08 21.60 6.36
N THR A 55 -3.04 20.81 6.07
CA THR A 55 -2.12 20.25 7.07
C THR A 55 -0.70 20.65 6.74
N VAL A 56 0.01 21.23 7.70
CA VAL A 56 1.43 21.60 7.61
C VAL A 56 2.17 21.00 8.80
N LEU A 57 3.36 20.49 8.54
CA LEU A 57 4.27 20.02 9.58
C LEU A 57 5.36 21.04 9.81
N VAL A 58 5.58 21.40 11.07
CA VAL A 58 6.62 22.37 11.47
C VAL A 58 7.52 21.71 12.50
N ASP A 59 8.82 21.60 12.18
CA ASP A 59 9.83 21.21 13.16
C ASP A 59 10.39 22.47 13.81
N TYR A 60 10.12 22.64 15.10
CA TYR A 60 10.57 23.80 15.89
C TYR A 60 11.25 23.33 17.18
N LEU A 61 12.50 23.76 17.38
CA LEU A 61 13.34 23.38 18.53
C LEU A 61 13.35 21.86 18.79
N GLY A 62 13.47 21.06 17.73
CA GLY A 62 13.50 19.59 17.81
C GLY A 62 12.14 18.92 18.04
N THR A 63 11.06 19.69 18.23
CA THR A 63 9.70 19.17 18.36
C THR A 63 8.94 19.34 17.05
N ARG A 64 8.27 18.27 16.59
CA ARG A 64 7.36 18.34 15.45
C ARG A 64 5.97 18.77 15.89
N PHE A 65 5.43 19.77 15.21
CA PHE A 65 4.07 20.23 15.35
C PHE A 65 3.28 19.90 14.08
N VAL A 66 2.05 19.41 14.27
CA VAL A 66 1.03 19.28 13.23
C VAL A 66 0.13 20.50 13.33
N CYS A 67 0.06 21.27 12.25
CA CYS A 67 -0.72 22.49 12.14
C CYS A 67 -1.85 22.24 11.14
N GLN A 68 -3.09 22.23 11.60
CA GLN A 68 -4.25 21.86 10.77
C GLN A 68 -5.32 22.94 10.77
N SER A 69 -5.97 23.15 9.63
CA SER A 69 -7.27 23.84 9.62
C SER A 69 -8.29 23.05 10.45
N ILE A 70 -9.27 23.72 11.01
CA ILE A 70 -10.32 23.06 11.81
C ILE A 70 -11.51 22.62 10.95
N VAL A 71 -12.09 21.47 11.27
CA VAL A 71 -13.42 21.12 10.78
C VAL A 71 -14.44 22.05 11.44
N PRO A 72 -15.33 22.71 10.67
CA PRO A 72 -16.39 23.54 11.22
C PRO A 72 -17.28 22.75 12.21
N GLY A 73 -17.52 23.32 13.40
CA GLY A 73 -18.41 22.73 14.41
C GLY A 73 -17.79 21.73 15.40
N ILE A 74 -16.47 21.44 15.33
CA ILE A 74 -15.79 20.55 16.30
C ILE A 74 -15.32 21.30 17.55
N LEU A 75 -14.49 22.34 17.37
CA LEU A 75 -13.74 22.96 18.48
C LEU A 75 -14.39 24.24 19.04
N LEU A 76 -15.44 24.77 18.40
CA LEU A 76 -16.11 26.01 18.78
C LEU A 76 -17.31 25.80 19.73
N GLY A 77 -17.48 24.59 20.28
CA GLY A 77 -18.51 24.29 21.26
C GLY A 77 -19.92 24.03 20.69
N GLU A 78 -20.08 24.10 19.37
CA GLU A 78 -21.38 23.94 18.70
C GLU A 78 -21.90 22.49 18.71
N LYS A 79 -21.04 21.47 18.90
CA LYS A 79 -21.40 20.02 18.87
C LYS A 79 -22.30 19.62 17.68
N THR A 80 -22.20 20.32 16.55
CA THR A 80 -23.03 20.05 15.36
C THR A 80 -22.34 19.15 14.34
N HIS A 81 -21.15 18.63 14.64
CA HIS A 81 -20.46 17.70 13.76
C HIS A 81 -20.98 16.27 13.97
N THR A 82 -20.88 15.43 12.94
CA THR A 82 -21.30 14.03 13.01
C THR A 82 -20.16 13.13 12.57
N LEU A 83 -19.81 12.14 13.41
CA LEU A 83 -18.87 11.09 13.04
C LEU A 83 -19.59 10.11 12.11
N LEU A 84 -19.11 10.01 10.87
CA LEU A 84 -19.66 9.15 9.82
C LEU A 84 -18.84 7.88 9.63
N TYR A 85 -17.55 7.90 9.94
CA TYR A 85 -16.64 6.81 9.64
C TYR A 85 -15.51 6.73 10.66
N GLY A 86 -15.17 5.53 11.13
CA GLY A 86 -14.11 5.31 12.10
C GLY A 86 -14.54 5.55 13.55
N ALA A 87 -13.59 5.67 14.47
CA ALA A 87 -13.85 5.96 15.88
C ALA A 87 -12.91 7.04 16.41
N VAL A 88 -13.40 7.86 17.33
CA VAL A 88 -12.60 8.90 18.01
C VAL A 88 -11.80 8.30 19.16
N GLU A 89 -12.46 7.50 20.01
CA GLU A 89 -11.90 6.91 21.21
C GLU A 89 -11.68 5.40 21.04
N ALA A 90 -10.63 4.88 21.67
CA ALA A 90 -10.18 3.50 21.56
C ALA A 90 -11.25 2.44 21.91
N SER A 91 -12.13 2.74 22.86
CA SER A 91 -13.18 1.81 23.34
C SER A 91 -14.50 1.90 22.56
N CYS A 92 -14.66 2.90 21.69
CA CYS A 92 -15.91 3.10 20.96
C CYS A 92 -15.98 2.17 19.73
N PRO A 93 -17.18 1.67 19.38
CA PRO A 93 -17.37 1.01 18.10
C PRO A 93 -17.11 1.98 16.94
N LEU A 94 -16.60 1.44 15.82
CA LEU A 94 -16.42 2.19 14.59
C LEU A 94 -17.80 2.62 14.04
N ALA A 95 -17.94 3.92 13.78
CA ALA A 95 -19.02 4.46 12.98
C ALA A 95 -18.84 4.08 11.51
N TRP A 96 -19.97 3.91 10.82
CA TRP A 96 -19.99 3.58 9.39
C TRP A 96 -21.23 4.19 8.73
N ASP A 97 -20.99 5.02 7.72
CA ASP A 97 -22.01 5.63 6.87
C ASP A 97 -21.85 5.10 5.44
N LYS A 98 -22.98 4.73 4.84
CA LYS A 98 -23.02 4.14 3.49
C LYS A 98 -22.55 5.13 2.42
N GLY A 99 -23.00 6.38 2.45
CA GLY A 99 -22.70 7.36 1.42
C GLY A 99 -21.22 7.77 1.42
N LEU A 100 -20.66 7.96 2.62
CA LEU A 100 -19.22 8.21 2.73
C LEU A 100 -18.39 6.98 2.33
N HIS A 101 -18.82 5.76 2.69
CA HIS A 101 -18.13 4.54 2.27
C HIS A 101 -18.09 4.38 0.74
N GLU A 102 -19.22 4.62 0.06
CA GLU A 102 -19.27 4.60 -1.41
C GLU A 102 -18.32 5.64 -2.02
N THR A 103 -18.27 6.85 -1.46
CA THR A 103 -17.33 7.91 -1.89
C THR A 103 -15.87 7.47 -1.70
N LEU A 104 -15.54 6.81 -0.59
CA LEU A 104 -14.20 6.28 -0.32
C LEU A 104 -13.84 5.12 -1.26
N GLU A 105 -14.79 4.25 -1.58
CA GLU A 105 -14.60 3.15 -2.53
C GLU A 105 -14.34 3.67 -3.95
N GLU A 106 -15.07 4.71 -4.38
CA GLU A 106 -14.86 5.35 -5.68
C GLU A 106 -13.55 6.12 -5.76
N SER A 107 -13.09 6.67 -4.64
CA SER A 107 -11.85 7.45 -4.58
C SER A 107 -10.64 6.58 -4.21
N LEU A 108 -10.50 6.23 -2.93
CA LEU A 108 -9.39 5.42 -2.43
C LEU A 108 -9.36 4.04 -3.09
N GLY A 109 -10.53 3.44 -3.29
CA GLY A 109 -10.63 2.12 -3.89
C GLY A 109 -10.21 2.09 -5.35
N LYS A 110 -10.95 2.81 -6.22
CA LYS A 110 -10.70 2.80 -7.66
C LYS A 110 -9.43 3.56 -8.06
N LEU A 111 -9.09 4.68 -7.41
CA LEU A 111 -7.96 5.53 -7.84
C LEU A 111 -6.63 5.17 -7.16
N LEU A 112 -6.66 4.65 -5.92
CA LEU A 112 -5.46 4.35 -5.14
C LEU A 112 -5.25 2.87 -4.86
N MET A 113 -6.08 2.00 -5.45
CA MET A 113 -5.99 0.54 -5.29
C MET A 113 -6.15 0.08 -3.84
N VAL A 114 -6.92 0.80 -3.02
CA VAL A 114 -7.24 0.40 -1.65
C VAL A 114 -8.39 -0.60 -1.68
N ALA A 115 -8.26 -1.72 -0.98
CA ALA A 115 -9.29 -2.74 -0.98
C ALA A 115 -10.29 -2.53 0.16
N SER A 116 -11.58 -2.64 -0.14
CA SER A 116 -12.65 -2.74 0.87
C SER A 116 -12.58 -4.08 1.60
N ARG A 117 -12.48 -4.05 2.93
CA ARG A 117 -12.36 -5.25 3.77
C ARG A 117 -13.18 -5.16 5.04
N LYS A 118 -13.72 -6.31 5.46
CA LYS A 118 -14.37 -6.43 6.76
C LYS A 118 -13.35 -6.34 7.89
N VAL A 119 -13.66 -5.54 8.89
CA VAL A 119 -12.93 -5.44 10.15
C VAL A 119 -13.88 -5.57 11.33
N PRO A 120 -13.42 -5.94 12.53
CA PRO A 120 -14.26 -5.94 13.71
C PRO A 120 -14.78 -4.53 13.99
N LYS A 121 -16.06 -4.39 14.35
CA LYS A 121 -16.66 -3.10 14.71
C LYS A 121 -15.96 -2.48 15.93
N LYS A 122 -15.41 -3.30 16.83
CA LYS A 122 -14.47 -2.91 17.90
C LYS A 122 -13.12 -3.55 17.64
N PRO A 123 -12.22 -2.86 16.92
CA PRO A 123 -11.08 -3.53 16.32
C PRO A 123 -9.87 -3.67 17.23
N LEU A 124 -9.80 -2.98 18.37
CA LEU A 124 -8.71 -3.18 19.33
C LEU A 124 -8.92 -4.46 20.15
N SER A 125 -7.82 -5.14 20.49
CA SER A 125 -7.83 -6.35 21.32
C SER A 125 -8.26 -6.02 22.75
N ASP A 126 -8.83 -7.03 23.44
CA ASP A 126 -9.25 -6.85 24.84
C ASP A 126 -8.04 -6.55 25.74
N GLU A 127 -6.87 -7.18 25.50
CA GLU A 127 -5.61 -6.88 26.20
C GLU A 127 -5.18 -5.41 26.06
N LEU A 128 -5.30 -4.86 24.85
CA LEU A 128 -4.96 -3.47 24.59
C LEU A 128 -5.94 -2.52 25.29
N LEU A 129 -7.24 -2.83 25.25
CA LEU A 129 -8.25 -2.06 25.96
C LEU A 129 -8.03 -2.07 27.48
N GLU A 130 -7.65 -3.19 28.06
CA GLU A 130 -7.29 -3.28 29.49
C GLU A 130 -6.05 -2.44 29.83
N GLU A 131 -5.04 -2.44 28.96
CA GLU A 131 -3.86 -1.58 29.12
C GLU A 131 -4.24 -0.08 29.09
N ILE A 132 -5.14 0.28 28.17
CA ILE A 132 -5.69 1.64 28.03
C ILE A 132 -6.45 2.03 29.30
N GLU A 133 -7.37 1.19 29.76
CA GLU A 133 -8.17 1.43 30.95
C GLU A 133 -7.30 1.57 32.20
N LYS A 134 -6.29 0.70 32.34
CA LYS A 134 -5.32 0.79 33.45
C LYS A 134 -4.56 2.10 33.44
N LYS A 135 -4.00 2.50 32.30
CA LYS A 135 -3.28 3.80 32.20
C LYS A 135 -4.22 4.98 32.42
N ARG A 136 -5.47 4.88 31.98
CA ARG A 136 -6.49 5.90 32.20
C ARG A 136 -6.89 6.01 33.67
N SER A 137 -6.99 4.89 34.40
CA SER A 137 -7.21 4.89 35.85
C SER A 137 -6.09 5.55 36.65
N LEU A 138 -4.90 5.71 36.07
CA LEU A 138 -3.80 6.46 36.67
C LEU A 138 -3.92 7.97 36.39
N MET A 139 -4.78 8.37 35.46
CA MET A 139 -5.02 9.74 35.00
C MET A 139 -6.43 10.20 35.38
N ASN A 140 -6.69 10.32 36.68
CA ASN A 140 -8.01 10.66 37.27
C ASN A 140 -8.61 12.01 36.85
N PHE A 141 -7.95 12.79 36.00
CA PHE A 141 -8.44 14.08 35.51
C PHE A 141 -9.15 13.99 34.15
N LEU A 142 -9.15 12.81 33.50
CA LEU A 142 -9.77 12.62 32.18
C LEU A 142 -11.28 12.36 32.34
N PRO A 143 -12.14 13.00 31.52
CA PRO A 143 -13.60 12.89 31.62
C PRO A 143 -14.08 11.49 31.25
N GLU A 144 -14.99 10.89 32.03
CA GLU A 144 -15.51 9.53 31.82
C GLU A 144 -15.99 9.29 30.37
N ILE A 145 -15.50 8.20 29.76
CA ILE A 145 -15.98 7.75 28.45
C ILE A 145 -17.40 7.18 28.66
N PRO A 146 -18.39 7.59 27.86
CA PRO A 146 -19.72 6.99 27.90
C PRO A 146 -19.60 5.47 27.72
N LYS A 147 -20.06 4.70 28.70
CA LYS A 147 -20.16 3.25 28.57
C LYS A 147 -21.28 2.94 27.60
N ASP A 148 -20.93 2.25 26.52
CA ASP A 148 -21.88 1.74 25.54
C ASP A 148 -22.69 0.59 26.15
N GLU A 149 -23.98 0.80 26.37
CA GLU A 149 -24.89 -0.19 26.98
C GLU A 149 -25.07 -1.44 26.10
N ASN A 150 -24.73 -1.38 24.80
CA ASN A 150 -24.81 -2.50 23.85
C ASN A 150 -23.45 -3.18 23.59
N ALA A 151 -22.51 -3.06 24.52
CA ALA A 151 -21.11 -3.39 24.26
C ALA A 151 -20.82 -4.86 23.88
N GLU A 152 -21.65 -5.82 24.27
CA GLU A 152 -21.44 -7.25 23.99
C GLU A 152 -21.84 -7.67 22.57
N ASP A 153 -22.94 -7.15 22.03
CA ASP A 153 -23.40 -7.48 20.67
C ASP A 153 -22.43 -6.93 19.61
N ASP A 154 -21.84 -5.77 19.88
CA ASP A 154 -20.90 -5.10 18.96
C ASP A 154 -19.51 -5.76 18.88
N LYS A 155 -19.14 -6.63 19.84
CA LYS A 155 -17.85 -7.34 19.81
C LYS A 155 -17.78 -8.41 18.72
N LYS A 156 -18.92 -8.94 18.28
CA LYS A 156 -19.02 -9.96 17.22
C LYS A 156 -19.50 -9.37 15.89
N ALA A 157 -19.68 -8.06 15.81
CA ALA A 157 -20.07 -7.40 14.58
C ALA A 157 -18.82 -7.05 13.74
N THR A 158 -18.98 -7.12 12.41
CA THR A 158 -17.99 -6.63 11.45
C THR A 158 -18.56 -5.48 10.63
N ILE A 159 -17.68 -4.60 10.15
CA ILE A 159 -18.01 -3.53 9.21
C ILE A 159 -17.01 -3.53 8.06
N THR A 160 -17.44 -3.13 6.86
CA THR A 160 -16.56 -3.06 5.68
C THR A 160 -15.93 -1.68 5.58
N ILE A 161 -14.59 -1.61 5.52
CA ILE A 161 -13.86 -0.35 5.38
C ILE A 161 -12.93 -0.32 4.16
N CYS A 162 -12.88 0.82 3.46
CA CYS A 162 -11.97 1.15 2.36
C CYS A 162 -10.93 2.22 2.74
N ALA A 163 -10.48 2.22 3.99
CA ALA A 163 -9.52 3.21 4.50
C ALA A 163 -8.71 2.58 5.63
N PRO A 164 -7.62 3.23 6.10
CA PRO A 164 -7.02 2.90 7.40
C PRO A 164 -8.09 2.88 8.47
N MET A 165 -8.02 1.89 9.35
CA MET A 165 -8.93 1.75 10.48
C MET A 165 -8.94 2.97 11.42
N GLU A 166 -7.83 3.70 11.48
CA GLU A 166 -7.68 4.92 12.29
C GLU A 166 -8.32 6.16 11.63
N ALA A 167 -8.65 6.08 10.34
CA ALA A 167 -9.19 7.19 9.58
C ALA A 167 -10.57 7.61 10.10
N LYS A 168 -10.84 8.91 10.10
CA LYS A 168 -12.08 9.49 10.61
C LYS A 168 -12.80 10.24 9.52
N GLY A 169 -14.05 9.88 9.28
CA GLY A 169 -14.99 10.60 8.45
C GLY A 169 -15.87 11.48 9.33
N ILE A 170 -15.84 12.79 9.13
CA ILE A 170 -16.61 13.74 9.94
C ILE A 170 -17.38 14.68 9.03
N ARG A 171 -18.69 14.79 9.24
CA ARG A 171 -19.50 15.85 8.63
C ARG A 171 -19.38 17.13 9.46
N GLY A 172 -18.87 18.19 8.84
CA GLY A 172 -18.78 19.52 9.44
C GLY A 172 -20.15 20.19 9.53
N SER A 173 -20.23 21.27 10.30
CA SER A 173 -21.46 22.10 10.40
C SER A 173 -21.87 22.73 9.07
N ASP A 174 -20.92 22.86 8.15
CA ASP A 174 -21.10 23.33 6.77
C ASP A 174 -21.61 22.24 5.81
N GLN A 175 -22.00 21.07 6.34
CA GLN A 175 -22.53 19.92 5.58
C GLN A 175 -21.52 19.27 4.64
N ARG A 176 -20.22 19.51 4.83
CA ARG A 176 -19.15 18.87 4.07
C ARG A 176 -18.59 17.66 4.81
N ASP A 177 -18.25 16.62 4.05
CA ASP A 177 -17.67 15.39 4.59
C ASP A 177 -16.14 15.46 4.53
N TYR A 178 -15.52 15.45 5.70
CA TYR A 178 -14.07 15.52 5.87
C TYR A 178 -13.51 14.15 6.19
N ILE A 179 -12.38 13.80 5.57
CA ILE A 179 -11.57 12.64 5.96
C ILE A 179 -10.30 13.12 6.68
N LEU A 180 -9.98 12.46 7.78
CA LEU A 180 -8.82 12.75 8.63
C LEU A 180 -8.09 11.46 9.00
N ASP A 181 -6.88 11.60 9.54
CA ASP A 181 -6.04 10.50 10.05
C ASP A 181 -5.75 9.42 9.00
N LEU A 182 -5.45 9.86 7.77
CA LEU A 182 -5.15 8.99 6.64
C LEU A 182 -3.68 8.57 6.65
N VAL A 183 -3.29 7.78 7.64
CA VAL A 183 -1.86 7.45 7.89
C VAL A 183 -1.25 6.48 6.87
N ARG A 184 -2.07 5.81 6.06
CA ARG A 184 -1.60 4.91 5.00
C ARG A 184 -2.59 4.75 3.85
N LEU A 185 -2.06 4.53 2.66
CA LEU A 185 -2.80 4.27 1.42
C LEU A 185 -2.27 3.05 0.66
N THR A 186 -1.27 2.39 1.23
CA THR A 186 -0.60 1.21 0.70
C THR A 186 -0.38 0.25 1.87
N PRO A 187 -0.27 -1.07 1.61
CA PRO A 187 -0.11 -2.05 2.67
C PRO A 187 1.18 -1.84 3.44
N ARG A 188 1.19 -2.28 4.70
CA ARG A 188 2.42 -2.34 5.52
C ARG A 188 3.45 -3.20 4.79
N ASP A 189 4.70 -2.76 4.82
CA ASP A 189 5.80 -3.43 4.14
C ASP A 189 6.21 -4.67 4.94
N ALA A 190 5.88 -5.85 4.41
CA ALA A 190 6.07 -7.12 5.12
C ALA A 190 7.55 -7.47 5.36
N ASN A 191 8.51 -6.80 4.72
CA ASN A 191 9.93 -6.93 5.05
C ASN A 191 10.31 -6.22 6.35
N TRP A 192 9.45 -5.35 6.87
CA TRP A 192 9.62 -4.62 8.14
C TRP A 192 8.54 -5.01 9.15
N VAL A 193 8.07 -6.25 9.04
CA VAL A 193 7.21 -6.96 9.99
C VAL A 193 8.03 -8.16 10.47
N PRO A 194 8.10 -8.45 11.78
CA PRO A 194 8.76 -9.65 12.26
C PRO A 194 8.18 -10.93 11.65
N GLU A 195 9.03 -11.93 11.36
CA GLU A 195 8.57 -13.24 10.86
C GLU A 195 7.54 -13.89 11.80
N SER A 196 7.74 -13.75 13.12
CA SER A 196 6.81 -14.22 14.15
C SER A 196 5.43 -13.55 14.09
N GLN A 197 5.33 -12.39 13.43
CA GLN A 197 4.09 -11.63 13.21
C GLN A 197 3.60 -11.74 11.76
N GLY A 198 4.12 -12.68 10.97
CA GLY A 198 3.70 -12.93 9.59
C GLY A 198 4.43 -12.10 8.53
N GLY A 199 5.56 -11.48 8.87
CA GLY A 199 6.46 -10.82 7.91
C GLY A 199 7.19 -11.80 6.99
N THR A 200 8.06 -11.28 6.13
CA THR A 200 8.78 -12.10 5.13
C THR A 200 10.02 -12.83 5.67
N GLY A 201 10.53 -12.46 6.86
CA GLY A 201 11.77 -13.01 7.41
C GLY A 201 13.06 -12.53 6.72
N LYS A 202 12.95 -11.70 5.67
CA LYS A 202 14.08 -11.28 4.84
C LYS A 202 15.06 -10.37 5.59
N TRP A 203 14.52 -9.51 6.44
CA TRP A 203 15.29 -8.61 7.30
C TRP A 203 16.10 -9.42 8.33
N GLU A 204 15.46 -10.37 9.02
CA GLU A 204 16.08 -11.28 10.00
C GLU A 204 17.17 -12.14 9.35
N ALA A 205 16.89 -12.73 8.18
CA ALA A 205 17.86 -13.52 7.44
C ALA A 205 19.10 -12.70 7.07
N GLY A 206 18.91 -11.47 6.59
CA GLY A 206 20.00 -10.55 6.26
C GLY A 206 20.88 -10.18 7.47
N LEU A 207 20.27 -10.03 8.65
CA LEU A 207 20.99 -9.82 9.91
C LEU A 207 21.85 -11.03 10.28
N ASN A 208 21.27 -12.23 10.25
CA ASN A 208 21.95 -13.49 10.61
C ASN A 208 23.15 -13.77 9.67
N GLU A 209 22.99 -13.52 8.37
CA GLU A 209 24.10 -13.60 7.39
C GLU A 209 25.23 -12.61 7.70
N SER A 210 24.88 -11.41 8.15
CA SER A 210 25.85 -10.36 8.46
C SER A 210 26.62 -10.66 9.74
N GLN A 211 25.93 -11.17 10.77
CA GLN A 211 26.52 -11.53 12.06
C GLN A 211 27.45 -12.75 11.95
N SER A 212 27.06 -13.76 11.16
CA SER A 212 27.85 -14.98 10.96
C SER A 212 29.16 -14.76 10.19
N ASN A 213 29.20 -13.78 9.27
CA ASN A 213 30.39 -13.51 8.45
C ASN A 213 31.48 -12.68 9.15
N GLY A 214 31.29 -12.24 10.40
CA GLY A 214 32.33 -11.62 11.24
C GLY A 214 33.00 -10.36 10.69
N LYS A 215 32.51 -9.81 9.57
CA LYS A 215 33.08 -8.67 8.85
C LYS A 215 31.96 -7.74 8.39
N GLY A 216 31.75 -6.69 9.18
CA GLY A 216 30.92 -5.55 8.78
C GLY A 216 29.83 -5.22 9.80
N LYS A 217 29.68 -3.92 10.07
CA LYS A 217 28.50 -3.38 10.74
C LYS A 217 27.30 -3.66 9.82
N CYS A 218 26.32 -4.44 10.26
CA CYS A 218 25.09 -4.58 9.48
C CYS A 218 24.47 -3.20 9.31
N LEU A 219 24.20 -2.79 8.06
CA LEU A 219 23.61 -1.48 7.76
C LEU A 219 22.08 -1.53 7.78
N ILE A 220 21.55 -2.70 8.17
CA ILE A 220 20.13 -2.97 8.41
C ILE A 220 19.91 -2.83 9.92
N PRO A 221 18.78 -2.26 10.39
CA PRO A 221 18.47 -2.16 11.82
C PRO A 221 18.58 -3.51 12.53
N ASP A 222 19.09 -3.54 13.77
CA ASP A 222 19.31 -4.77 14.54
C ASP A 222 18.01 -5.32 15.18
N THR A 223 17.00 -4.47 15.40
CA THR A 223 15.68 -4.87 15.91
C THR A 223 14.55 -4.07 15.22
N LEU A 224 13.33 -4.61 15.25
CA LEU A 224 12.09 -3.94 14.85
C LEU A 224 11.17 -3.64 16.04
N GLU A 225 11.73 -3.57 17.26
CA GLU A 225 10.97 -3.36 18.50
C GLU A 225 10.40 -1.94 18.64
N ASP A 226 10.83 -1.00 17.78
CA ASP A 226 10.23 0.33 17.70
C ASP A 226 8.94 0.31 16.89
N ASP A 227 7.86 0.83 17.45
CA ASP A 227 6.58 1.01 16.76
C ASP A 227 6.68 1.90 15.51
N GLU A 228 7.79 2.62 15.32
CA GLU A 228 8.11 3.32 14.08
C GLU A 228 8.00 2.43 12.83
N PHE A 229 8.29 1.13 12.96
CA PHE A 229 8.21 0.15 11.87
C PHE A 229 6.76 -0.23 11.51
N VAL A 230 5.78 0.00 12.39
CA VAL A 230 4.36 -0.15 12.08
C VAL A 230 3.93 0.81 10.96
N MET A 231 4.60 1.97 10.87
CA MET A 231 4.32 3.00 9.87
C MET A 231 5.08 2.78 8.55
N ASN A 232 5.85 1.71 8.42
CA ASN A 232 6.54 1.37 7.17
C ASN A 232 5.58 0.69 6.20
N VAL A 233 5.27 1.38 5.10
CA VAL A 233 4.44 0.85 4.02
C VAL A 233 5.25 0.62 2.75
N VAL A 234 4.68 -0.15 1.83
CA VAL A 234 5.15 -0.21 0.46
C VAL A 234 4.94 1.14 -0.24
N ARG A 235 5.86 1.53 -1.12
CA ARG A 235 5.71 2.77 -1.90
C ARG A 235 4.59 2.65 -2.94
N PRO A 236 3.80 3.71 -3.22
CA PRO A 236 2.78 3.68 -4.26
C PRO A 236 3.32 3.29 -5.64
N GLU A 237 4.53 3.74 -5.99
CA GLU A 237 5.15 3.44 -7.28
C GLU A 237 5.40 1.92 -7.47
N LEU A 238 5.71 1.20 -6.38
CA LEU A 238 5.84 -0.25 -6.41
C LEU A 238 4.47 -0.94 -6.59
N VAL A 239 3.42 -0.42 -5.96
CA VAL A 239 2.05 -0.90 -6.16
C VAL A 239 1.67 -0.72 -7.63
N THR A 240 1.90 0.46 -8.21
CA THR A 240 1.64 0.72 -9.63
C THR A 240 2.42 -0.23 -10.54
N LEU A 241 3.72 -0.45 -10.29
CA LEU A 241 4.55 -1.38 -11.06
C LEU A 241 3.99 -2.82 -11.00
N MET A 242 3.61 -3.27 -9.80
CA MET A 242 3.07 -4.63 -9.62
C MET A 242 1.70 -4.79 -10.28
N THR A 243 0.84 -3.77 -10.19
CA THR A 243 -0.46 -3.75 -10.87
C THR A 243 -0.29 -3.80 -12.38
N GLN A 244 0.59 -2.99 -12.96
CA GLN A 244 0.91 -3.03 -14.40
C GLN A 244 1.41 -4.40 -14.85
N LYS A 245 2.30 -5.02 -14.06
CA LYS A 245 2.80 -6.37 -14.33
C LYS A 245 1.69 -7.42 -14.34
N ARG A 246 0.79 -7.39 -13.36
CA ARG A 246 -0.35 -8.31 -13.26
C ARG A 246 -1.36 -8.09 -14.39
N MET A 247 -1.70 -6.83 -14.67
CA MET A 247 -2.59 -6.47 -15.79
C MET A 247 -2.03 -6.95 -17.13
N LYS A 248 -0.73 -6.78 -17.38
CA LYS A 248 -0.09 -7.27 -18.61
C LYS A 248 -0.24 -8.78 -18.76
N ALA A 249 0.04 -9.55 -17.70
CA ALA A 249 -0.10 -11.00 -17.72
C ALA A 249 -1.56 -11.44 -17.97
N TYR A 250 -2.53 -10.74 -17.37
CA TYR A 250 -3.95 -11.01 -17.57
C TYR A 250 -4.42 -10.75 -19.00
N LEU A 251 -3.99 -9.64 -19.61
CA LEU A 251 -4.31 -9.34 -21.00
C LEU A 251 -3.69 -10.37 -21.96
N GLU A 252 -2.44 -10.77 -21.72
CA GLU A 252 -1.77 -11.83 -22.49
C GLU A 252 -2.53 -13.17 -22.39
N GLU A 253 -2.98 -13.56 -21.19
CA GLU A 253 -3.78 -14.78 -20.99
C GLU A 253 -5.15 -14.69 -21.70
N LYS A 254 -5.81 -13.53 -21.64
CA LYS A 254 -7.08 -13.30 -22.33
C LYS A 254 -6.93 -13.35 -23.84
N GLU A 255 -5.86 -12.78 -24.39
CA GLU A 255 -5.53 -12.87 -25.81
C GLU A 255 -5.24 -14.31 -26.25
N GLN A 256 -4.55 -15.09 -25.42
CA GLN A 256 -4.30 -16.52 -25.68
C GLN A 256 -5.62 -17.30 -25.73
N LYS A 257 -6.51 -17.12 -24.74
CA LYS A 257 -7.83 -17.76 -24.73
C LYS A 257 -8.67 -17.39 -25.96
N LYS A 258 -8.66 -16.12 -26.37
CA LYS A 258 -9.35 -15.68 -27.60
C LYS A 258 -8.80 -16.41 -28.84
N LYS A 259 -7.48 -16.56 -28.96
CA LYS A 259 -6.86 -17.30 -30.08
C LYS A 259 -7.22 -18.78 -30.08
N GLU A 260 -7.22 -19.44 -28.92
CA GLU A 260 -7.62 -20.84 -28.77
C GLU A 260 -9.12 -21.06 -29.10
N GLU A 261 -9.99 -20.11 -28.74
CA GLU A 261 -11.41 -20.12 -29.11
C GLU A 261 -11.66 -19.90 -30.61
N GLU A 262 -10.82 -19.10 -31.28
CA GLU A 262 -10.89 -18.89 -32.73
C GLU A 262 -10.35 -20.11 -33.50
N GLU A 263 -9.28 -20.73 -33.01
CA GLU A 263 -8.73 -21.98 -33.59
C GLU A 263 -9.72 -23.15 -33.45
N SER A 264 -10.37 -23.31 -32.29
CA SER A 264 -11.39 -24.35 -32.08
C SER A 264 -12.69 -24.12 -32.87
N LYS A 265 -13.04 -22.86 -33.19
CA LYS A 265 -14.16 -22.55 -34.11
C LYS A 265 -13.83 -22.86 -35.57
N ASN A 266 -12.57 -22.73 -35.99
CA ASN A 266 -12.14 -23.07 -37.34
C ASN A 266 -12.03 -24.59 -37.58
N GLU A 267 -11.79 -25.42 -36.56
CA GLU A 267 -11.81 -26.89 -36.71
C GLU A 267 -13.25 -27.47 -36.83
N GLY A 268 -14.26 -26.75 -36.34
CA GLY A 268 -15.67 -27.15 -36.37
C GLY A 268 -16.40 -26.95 -37.72
N ASP A 269 -15.79 -26.29 -38.69
CA ASP A 269 -16.39 -26.02 -40.02
C ASP A 269 -15.77 -26.87 -41.16
N SER A 270 -15.25 -28.07 -40.81
CA SER A 270 -14.70 -29.03 -41.78
C SER A 270 -15.64 -30.19 -42.14
N THR A 271 -16.89 -30.20 -41.67
CA THR A 271 -17.91 -31.18 -42.09
C THR A 271 -19.20 -30.49 -42.52
N ARG A 272 -19.17 -29.87 -43.70
CA ARG A 272 -20.29 -29.78 -44.67
C ARG A 272 -19.86 -28.99 -45.91
N LYS A 273 -19.30 -29.71 -46.90
CA LYS A 273 -19.54 -29.45 -48.33
C LYS A 273 -18.90 -30.55 -49.18
N ASP A 274 -19.75 -31.44 -49.69
CA ASP A 274 -19.64 -32.18 -50.95
C ASP A 274 -21.09 -32.34 -51.42
N GLY A 275 -21.52 -32.03 -52.64
CA GLY A 275 -20.88 -31.43 -53.80
C GLY A 275 -21.97 -31.24 -54.87
N ASP A 276 -21.76 -30.34 -55.83
CA ASP A 276 -22.25 -30.51 -57.21
C ASP A 276 -21.29 -29.81 -58.18
N GLU A 277 -21.03 -30.49 -59.29
CA GLU A 277 -19.94 -30.27 -60.25
C GLU A 277 -20.22 -29.14 -61.26
N GLY A 278 -19.16 -28.58 -61.86
CA GLY A 278 -19.30 -27.82 -63.11
C GLY A 278 -18.17 -26.85 -63.47
N SER A 279 -17.09 -27.41 -64.03
CA SER A 279 -16.24 -26.89 -65.12
C SER A 279 -15.67 -25.45 -65.14
N ASP A 280 -14.35 -25.43 -65.32
CA ASP A 280 -13.58 -24.66 -66.32
C ASP A 280 -12.67 -23.46 -65.93
N GLU A 281 -11.42 -23.65 -66.38
CA GLU A 281 -10.40 -22.69 -66.86
C GLU A 281 -9.50 -21.85 -65.90
N LYS A 282 -8.30 -22.40 -65.68
CA LYS A 282 -6.93 -21.84 -65.91
C LYS A 282 -6.66 -20.33 -65.86
N SER A 283 -5.63 -19.97 -65.08
CA SER A 283 -4.37 -19.24 -65.42
C SER A 283 -3.96 -18.27 -64.29
N SER A 284 -2.87 -18.53 -63.54
CA SER A 284 -1.49 -18.00 -63.71
C SER A 284 -1.44 -16.49 -63.95
N THR A 285 -0.77 -15.64 -63.16
CA THR A 285 0.70 -15.55 -63.01
C THR A 285 1.13 -14.50 -61.96
N ASN A 286 2.31 -14.75 -61.39
CA ASN A 286 3.27 -13.91 -60.62
C ASN A 286 3.28 -12.39 -60.85
N ALA A 287 3.67 -11.60 -59.82
CA ALA A 287 5.03 -11.05 -59.65
C ALA A 287 5.10 -9.94 -58.57
N GLU A 288 6.30 -9.79 -58.02
CA GLU A 288 6.74 -9.06 -56.81
C GLU A 288 6.67 -7.52 -56.89
N SER A 289 6.69 -6.84 -55.72
CA SER A 289 7.73 -5.84 -55.38
C SER A 289 7.52 -5.21 -54.00
N GLU A 290 8.64 -4.98 -53.32
CA GLU A 290 8.84 -4.37 -51.99
C GLU A 290 8.45 -2.89 -51.94
N GLN A 291 8.03 -2.38 -50.76
CA GLN A 291 8.61 -1.20 -50.10
C GLN A 291 7.97 -0.89 -48.73
N LYS A 292 8.83 -0.52 -47.78
CA LYS A 292 8.53 0.06 -46.45
C LYS A 292 8.01 1.50 -46.58
N GLU A 293 7.06 1.91 -45.74
CA GLU A 293 7.18 3.04 -44.78
C GLU A 293 5.83 3.37 -44.09
N ASP A 294 5.92 3.51 -42.78
CA ASP A 294 5.16 4.33 -41.82
C ASP A 294 3.72 4.75 -42.12
N LYS A 295 2.80 4.21 -41.30
CA LYS A 295 1.74 5.01 -40.65
C LYS A 295 1.50 4.55 -39.21
N GLU A 296 2.09 5.29 -38.28
CA GLU A 296 1.52 5.50 -36.95
C GLU A 296 0.05 5.95 -37.05
N GLY A 297 -0.77 5.54 -36.08
CA GLY A 297 -2.08 6.12 -35.85
C GLY A 297 -3.28 5.27 -36.29
N LYS A 298 -3.38 4.03 -35.82
CA LYS A 298 -4.69 3.42 -35.57
C LYS A 298 -4.91 3.33 -34.07
N LYS A 299 -5.64 4.30 -33.52
CA LYS A 299 -6.39 4.10 -32.27
C LYS A 299 -7.22 2.84 -32.49
N GLY A 300 -6.89 1.79 -31.75
CA GLY A 300 -7.69 0.57 -31.73
C GLY A 300 -9.12 0.86 -31.27
N PRO A 301 -10.08 -0.01 -31.59
CA PRO A 301 -11.43 0.13 -31.06
C PRO A 301 -11.35 0.06 -29.52
N GLU A 302 -11.98 1.01 -28.84
CA GLU A 302 -12.16 0.94 -27.38
C GLU A 302 -13.01 -0.30 -27.08
N GLU A 303 -12.35 -1.43 -26.78
CA GLU A 303 -13.02 -2.61 -26.24
C GLU A 303 -13.71 -2.19 -24.94
N LYS A 304 -15.03 -2.40 -24.86
CA LYS A 304 -15.79 -2.16 -23.62
C LYS A 304 -15.24 -3.09 -22.54
N ILE A 305 -14.86 -2.53 -21.40
CA ILE A 305 -14.47 -3.26 -20.19
C ILE A 305 -15.58 -4.28 -19.87
N THR A 306 -15.23 -5.56 -19.78
CA THR A 306 -16.20 -6.61 -19.41
C THR A 306 -16.38 -6.66 -17.90
N LYS A 307 -17.46 -7.29 -17.42
CA LYS A 307 -17.66 -7.52 -15.97
C LYS A 307 -16.53 -8.35 -15.36
N GLU A 308 -15.95 -9.25 -16.14
CA GLU A 308 -14.80 -10.06 -15.71
C GLU A 308 -13.55 -9.18 -15.52
N ASP A 309 -13.34 -8.20 -16.40
CA ASP A 309 -12.25 -7.23 -16.29
C ASP A 309 -12.42 -6.37 -15.02
N GLU A 310 -13.64 -5.93 -14.71
CA GLU A 310 -13.93 -5.16 -13.48
C GLU A 310 -13.61 -5.98 -12.22
N VAL A 311 -14.07 -7.24 -12.16
CA VAL A 311 -13.78 -8.15 -11.03
C VAL A 311 -12.28 -8.40 -10.90
N TYR A 312 -11.57 -8.56 -12.02
CA TYR A 312 -10.12 -8.72 -11.99
C TYR A 312 -9.42 -7.45 -11.46
N LEU A 313 -9.82 -6.26 -11.90
CA LEU A 313 -9.27 -4.99 -11.39
C LEU A 313 -9.51 -4.81 -9.88
N GLU A 314 -10.67 -5.22 -9.37
CA GLU A 314 -10.95 -5.23 -7.94
C GLU A 314 -10.04 -6.20 -7.17
N SER A 315 -9.71 -7.34 -7.77
CA SER A 315 -8.79 -8.32 -7.17
C SER A 315 -7.36 -7.81 -7.03
N LEU A 316 -6.96 -6.79 -7.81
CA LEU A 316 -5.63 -6.19 -7.76
C LEU A 316 -5.45 -5.21 -6.59
N ARG A 317 -6.54 -4.80 -5.92
CA ARG A 317 -6.49 -3.85 -4.81
C ARG A 317 -5.86 -4.47 -3.56
N TYR A 318 -5.18 -3.64 -2.77
CA TYR A 318 -4.48 -4.04 -1.55
C TYR A 318 -5.23 -3.60 -0.30
N ASN A 319 -5.35 -4.50 0.67
CA ASN A 319 -5.81 -4.15 2.00
C ASN A 319 -4.73 -3.36 2.75
N VAL A 320 -5.07 -2.14 3.17
CA VAL A 320 -4.14 -1.26 3.91
C VAL A 320 -4.08 -1.59 5.40
N ASN A 321 -4.94 -2.49 5.90
CA ASN A 321 -5.05 -2.86 7.31
C ASN A 321 -4.45 -4.25 7.60
N VAL A 322 -3.35 -4.60 6.93
CA VAL A 322 -2.58 -5.82 7.17
C VAL A 322 -1.47 -5.61 8.20
N PHE A 323 -1.14 -6.66 8.97
CA PHE A 323 -0.06 -6.66 9.96
C PHE A 323 -0.15 -5.54 11.01
N LEU A 324 -1.37 -5.20 11.43
CA LEU A 324 -1.62 -4.20 12.47
C LEU A 324 -1.48 -4.85 13.87
N PRO A 325 -0.58 -4.38 14.74
CA PRO A 325 -0.50 -4.87 16.11
C PRO A 325 -1.71 -4.45 16.94
N GLY A 326 -2.04 -5.22 17.97
CA GLY A 326 -3.08 -4.86 18.94
C GLY A 326 -4.51 -4.89 18.39
N THR A 327 -4.73 -5.42 17.18
CA THR A 327 -6.08 -5.60 16.63
C THR A 327 -6.69 -6.94 17.02
N ARG A 328 -7.99 -6.95 17.28
CA ARG A 328 -8.80 -8.13 17.56
C ARG A 328 -8.79 -9.08 16.37
N SER A 329 -8.63 -10.37 16.65
CA SER A 329 -8.69 -11.41 15.62
C SER A 329 -10.11 -11.54 15.06
N LEU A 330 -10.20 -11.69 13.74
CA LEU A 330 -11.45 -12.00 13.03
C LEU A 330 -11.81 -13.50 13.09
N GLU A 331 -10.87 -14.37 13.51
CA GLU A 331 -11.04 -15.82 13.47
C GLU A 331 -12.29 -16.31 14.21
N SER A 332 -12.59 -15.71 15.37
CA SER A 332 -13.76 -16.05 16.19
C SER A 332 -15.02 -15.23 15.85
N ILE A 333 -14.94 -14.29 14.90
CA ILE A 333 -16.00 -13.33 14.56
C ILE A 333 -16.57 -13.64 13.16
N ASP A 334 -15.70 -13.70 12.15
CA ASP A 334 -16.04 -13.91 10.75
C ASP A 334 -14.91 -14.70 10.07
N ALA A 335 -15.10 -16.01 9.93
CA ALA A 335 -14.10 -16.94 9.40
C ALA A 335 -13.76 -16.65 7.92
N GLU A 336 -14.73 -16.16 7.13
CA GLU A 336 -14.52 -15.77 5.74
C GLU A 336 -13.65 -14.51 5.67
N ALA A 337 -13.95 -13.50 6.49
CA ALA A 337 -13.14 -12.29 6.60
C ALA A 337 -11.71 -12.59 7.10
N TYR A 338 -11.57 -13.52 8.05
CA TYR A 338 -10.25 -13.97 8.51
C TYR A 338 -9.44 -14.63 7.40
N THR A 339 -10.07 -15.52 6.61
CA THR A 339 -9.43 -16.15 5.44
C THR A 339 -9.03 -15.10 4.40
N GLN A 340 -9.90 -14.11 4.15
CA GLN A 340 -9.60 -13.01 3.24
C GLN A 340 -8.43 -12.14 3.74
N LEU A 341 -8.35 -11.88 5.06
CA LEU A 341 -7.23 -11.17 5.66
C LEU A 341 -5.92 -11.93 5.48
N LYS A 342 -5.91 -13.26 5.62
CA LYS A 342 -4.71 -14.08 5.36
C LYS A 342 -4.26 -14.02 3.91
N GLN A 343 -5.19 -13.99 2.95
CA GLN A 343 -4.87 -13.77 1.54
C GLN A 343 -4.33 -12.35 1.28
N ASP A 344 -4.83 -11.35 2.01
CA ASP A 344 -4.30 -9.98 1.92
C ASP A 344 -2.87 -9.89 2.48
N GLU A 345 -2.59 -10.55 3.60
CA GLU A 345 -1.25 -10.65 4.18
C GLU A 345 -0.28 -11.36 3.22
N GLU A 346 -0.72 -12.43 2.56
CA GLU A 346 0.07 -13.09 1.50
C GLU A 346 0.37 -12.13 0.35
N ARG A 347 -0.63 -11.41 -0.17
CA ARG A 347 -0.41 -10.42 -1.24
C ARG A 347 0.59 -9.32 -0.84
N ALA A 348 0.53 -8.88 0.41
CA ALA A 348 1.50 -7.91 0.94
C ALA A 348 2.91 -8.51 1.07
N ARG A 349 3.04 -9.80 1.41
CA ARG A 349 4.31 -10.54 1.38
C ARG A 349 4.85 -10.74 -0.02
N GLU A 350 4.01 -11.03 -1.01
CA GLU A 350 4.41 -11.21 -2.41
C GLU A 350 5.06 -9.94 -2.97
N ILE A 351 4.43 -8.77 -2.81
CA ILE A 351 4.97 -7.50 -3.29
C ILE A 351 6.26 -7.11 -2.55
N ALA A 352 6.32 -7.35 -1.25
CA ALA A 352 7.51 -7.13 -0.43
C ALA A 352 8.68 -8.05 -0.83
N THR A 353 8.39 -9.32 -1.12
CA THR A 353 9.37 -10.30 -1.58
C THR A 353 9.87 -9.94 -2.99
N TYR A 354 8.97 -9.54 -3.88
CA TYR A 354 9.34 -9.07 -5.22
C TYR A 354 10.28 -7.85 -5.18
N LEU A 355 10.01 -6.90 -4.28
CA LEU A 355 10.92 -5.79 -4.00
C LEU A 355 12.31 -6.30 -3.61
N TRP A 356 12.37 -7.17 -2.60
CA TRP A 356 13.64 -7.67 -2.05
C TRP A 356 14.44 -8.51 -3.05
N ASP A 357 13.81 -9.48 -3.72
CA ASP A 357 14.48 -10.52 -4.49
C ASP A 357 14.69 -10.14 -5.97
N LYS A 358 13.93 -9.18 -6.49
CA LYS A 358 13.99 -8.79 -7.91
C LYS A 358 14.37 -7.34 -8.10
N ILE A 359 13.71 -6.41 -7.42
CA ILE A 359 13.92 -4.97 -7.67
C ILE A 359 15.27 -4.51 -7.10
N LEU A 360 15.61 -4.85 -5.84
CA LEU A 360 16.89 -4.41 -5.25
C LEU A 360 18.11 -4.94 -6.01
N PRO A 361 18.18 -6.24 -6.40
CA PRO A 361 19.28 -6.74 -7.23
C PRO A 361 19.29 -6.10 -8.63
N SER A 362 18.13 -5.92 -9.26
CA SER A 362 18.03 -5.27 -10.57
C SER A 362 18.55 -3.84 -10.56
N ILE A 363 18.32 -3.08 -9.49
CA ILE A 363 18.87 -1.73 -9.33
C ILE A 363 20.40 -1.76 -9.28
N THR A 364 20.95 -2.72 -8.52
CA THR A 364 22.41 -2.86 -8.37
C THR A 364 23.06 -3.20 -9.71
N GLN A 365 22.43 -4.09 -10.50
CA GLN A 365 22.88 -4.43 -11.85
C GLN A 365 22.74 -3.25 -12.82
N GLU A 366 21.59 -2.57 -12.83
CA GLU A 366 21.34 -1.42 -13.70
C GLU A 366 22.39 -0.31 -13.50
N LEU A 367 22.73 0.01 -12.26
CA LEU A 367 23.75 1.01 -11.93
C LEU A 367 25.16 0.59 -12.38
N ARG A 368 25.43 -0.71 -12.43
CA ARG A 368 26.71 -1.28 -12.88
C ARG A 368 26.82 -1.26 -14.40
N ASP A 369 25.74 -1.60 -15.09
CA ASP A 369 25.70 -1.68 -16.55
C ASP A 369 25.56 -0.30 -17.20
N SER A 370 24.87 0.63 -16.54
CA SER A 370 24.55 1.95 -17.08
C SER A 370 25.39 3.05 -16.45
N ALA A 371 26.56 3.34 -17.03
CA ALA A 371 27.42 4.44 -16.59
C ALA A 371 26.73 5.83 -16.64
N ASN A 372 25.69 6.00 -17.48
CA ASN A 372 25.03 7.28 -17.70
C ASN A 372 23.89 7.60 -16.71
N ASN A 373 23.40 6.63 -15.94
CA ASN A 373 22.23 6.79 -15.06
C ASN A 373 22.57 6.71 -13.56
N VAL A 374 23.84 6.91 -13.21
CA VAL A 374 24.29 6.87 -11.81
C VAL A 374 23.85 8.15 -11.09
N PRO A 375 23.11 8.06 -9.97
CA PRO A 375 22.72 9.23 -9.19
C PRO A 375 23.94 10.01 -8.66
N VAL A 376 23.96 11.32 -8.90
CA VAL A 376 25.12 12.18 -8.56
C VAL A 376 25.03 12.80 -7.17
N ASP A 377 23.83 12.90 -6.61
CA ASP A 377 23.59 13.47 -5.27
C ASP A 377 22.49 12.71 -4.51
N GLY A 378 22.29 13.08 -3.24
CA GLY A 378 21.31 12.43 -2.38
C GLY A 378 19.86 12.62 -2.85
N LYS A 379 19.54 13.72 -3.53
CA LYS A 379 18.19 13.97 -4.05
C LYS A 379 17.91 13.08 -5.26
N ASN A 380 18.82 13.05 -6.23
CA ASN A 380 18.74 12.18 -7.39
C ASN A 380 18.73 10.71 -7.00
N LEU A 381 19.49 10.31 -5.98
CA LEU A 381 19.43 8.94 -5.47
C LEU A 381 18.04 8.63 -4.89
N THR A 382 17.50 9.55 -4.09
CA THR A 382 16.17 9.41 -3.51
C THR A 382 15.10 9.31 -4.60
N ASP A 383 15.13 10.19 -5.60
CA ASP A 383 14.18 10.20 -6.71
C ASP A 383 14.32 8.92 -7.56
N PHE A 384 15.55 8.49 -7.84
CA PHE A 384 15.86 7.26 -8.59
C PHE A 384 15.29 6.00 -7.91
N LEU A 385 15.44 5.90 -6.59
CA LEU A 385 14.89 4.80 -5.79
C LEU A 385 13.36 4.88 -5.74
N HIS A 386 12.80 6.06 -5.50
CA HIS A 386 11.36 6.27 -5.40
C HIS A 386 10.62 5.96 -6.71
N GLN A 387 11.18 6.32 -7.87
CA GLN A 387 10.64 5.98 -9.18
C GLN A 387 10.50 4.47 -9.41
N ARG A 388 11.37 3.67 -8.77
CA ARG A 388 11.32 2.19 -8.79
C ARG A 388 10.53 1.61 -7.62
N GLY A 389 9.88 2.46 -6.83
CA GLY A 389 9.09 2.04 -5.67
C GLY A 389 9.92 1.56 -4.49
N VAL A 390 11.19 1.93 -4.41
CA VAL A 390 12.09 1.57 -3.31
C VAL A 390 12.17 2.72 -2.31
N ASN A 391 11.85 2.48 -1.05
CA ASN A 391 12.04 3.48 0.00
C ASN A 391 13.51 3.53 0.45
N CYS A 392 14.00 4.71 0.87
CA CYS A 392 15.37 4.90 1.34
C CYS A 392 15.75 4.01 2.55
N ARG A 393 14.79 3.44 3.29
CA ARG A 393 15.09 2.41 4.33
C ARG A 393 15.82 1.18 3.78
N TYR A 394 15.72 0.91 2.48
CA TYR A 394 16.44 -0.17 1.81
C TYR A 394 17.88 0.15 1.43
N LEU A 395 18.38 1.37 1.70
CA LEU A 395 19.77 1.75 1.42
C LEU A 395 20.77 0.79 2.11
N GLY A 396 20.46 0.31 3.32
CA GLY A 396 21.27 -0.67 4.01
C GLY A 396 21.41 -1.98 3.23
N GLN A 397 20.30 -2.49 2.69
CA GLN A 397 20.31 -3.72 1.88
C GLN A 397 21.00 -3.50 0.52
N LEU A 398 20.78 -2.36 -0.14
CA LEU A 398 21.48 -2.01 -1.38
C LEU A 398 22.99 -1.92 -1.17
N ALA A 399 23.43 -1.32 -0.06
CA ALA A 399 24.84 -1.26 0.31
C ALA A 399 25.42 -2.67 0.57
N THR A 400 24.67 -3.56 1.21
CA THR A 400 25.07 -4.97 1.39
C THR A 400 25.23 -5.70 0.06
N LEU A 401 24.31 -5.51 -0.89
CA LEU A 401 24.41 -6.09 -2.23
C LEU A 401 25.63 -5.53 -2.98
N ALA A 402 25.83 -4.21 -2.95
CA ALA A 402 26.99 -3.57 -3.56
C ALA A 402 28.32 -4.08 -2.98
N ALA A 403 28.41 -4.26 -1.66
CA ALA A 403 29.60 -4.81 -1.02
C ALA A 403 29.88 -6.27 -1.42
N LYS A 404 28.82 -7.10 -1.57
CA LYS A 404 28.95 -8.47 -2.07
C LYS A 404 29.51 -8.49 -3.50
N GLU A 405 29.06 -7.58 -4.36
CA GLU A 405 29.56 -7.42 -5.73
C GLU A 405 31.01 -6.91 -5.78
N GLU A 406 31.36 -5.91 -4.96
CA GLU A 406 32.73 -5.38 -4.89
C GLU A 406 33.74 -6.47 -4.48
N GLU A 407 33.36 -7.34 -3.54
CA GLU A 407 34.20 -8.47 -3.14
C GLU A 407 34.37 -9.51 -4.27
N GLN A 408 33.34 -9.73 -5.08
CA GLN A 408 33.46 -10.58 -6.28
C GLN A 408 34.41 -9.95 -7.30
N ASP A 409 34.26 -8.66 -7.59
CA ASP A 409 35.14 -7.94 -8.51
C ASP A 409 36.59 -7.96 -8.03
N ARG A 410 36.81 -7.84 -6.72
CA ARG A 410 38.14 -7.95 -6.10
C ARG A 410 38.76 -9.33 -6.30
N LYS A 411 37.98 -10.40 -6.14
CA LYS A 411 38.42 -11.78 -6.40
C LYS A 411 38.74 -12.00 -7.88
N VAL A 412 37.89 -11.52 -8.78
CA VAL A 412 38.12 -11.59 -10.23
C VAL A 412 39.40 -10.84 -10.60
N ALA A 413 39.59 -9.62 -10.09
CA ALA A 413 40.80 -8.84 -10.32
C ALA A 413 42.08 -9.54 -9.79
N GLN A 414 41.98 -10.28 -8.67
CA GLN A 414 43.09 -11.10 -8.16
C GLN A 414 43.40 -12.30 -9.06
N LEU A 415 42.37 -12.97 -9.59
CA LEU A 415 42.52 -14.10 -10.53
C LEU A 415 43.13 -13.67 -11.87
N ILE A 416 42.74 -12.49 -12.37
CA ILE A 416 43.36 -11.89 -13.56
C ILE A 416 44.84 -11.59 -13.29
N LYS A 417 45.15 -11.00 -12.12
CA LYS A 417 46.54 -10.71 -11.71
C LYS A 417 47.40 -11.97 -11.52
N SER A 418 46.82 -13.09 -11.07
CA SER A 418 47.53 -14.35 -10.89
C SER A 418 47.68 -15.16 -12.19
N GLY A 419 47.15 -14.68 -13.32
CA GLY A 419 47.21 -15.36 -14.62
C GLY A 419 46.37 -16.63 -14.71
N GLN A 420 45.47 -16.86 -13.74
CA GLN A 420 44.60 -18.04 -13.70
C GLN A 420 43.33 -17.87 -14.56
N VAL A 421 43.02 -16.64 -14.96
CA VAL A 421 41.92 -16.29 -15.87
C VAL A 421 42.50 -15.32 -16.90
N LYS A 422 42.26 -15.60 -18.19
CA LYS A 422 42.71 -14.75 -19.31
C LYS A 422 41.77 -13.58 -19.54
#